data_AF-A0A3N2RWB2-F1
#
_entry.id   AF-A0A3N2RWB2-F1
#
_cell.length_a   1.000
_cell.length_b   1.000
_cell.length_c   1.000
_cell.angle_alpha   90.00
_cell.angle_beta   90.00
_cell.angle_gamma   90.00
#
_symmetry.space_group_name_H-M   'P 1'
#
loop_
_entity.id
_entity.type
_entity.pdbx_description
1 polymer ?
#
loop_
_entity_poly.entity_id
_entity_poly.type
_entity_poly.pdbx_seq_one_letter_code
_entity_poly.pdbx_strand_id
1 'polypeptide(L)'
;MSSPNVELYEIGSNRKPGKYFEFNTRLAVRTLPGNAQTVLMVVQMLDTGLAEELTIVDIFSDEQAATYFGRGSLGHQMATSAIQSNPYLQLQMIGITDAATATAAEGKVTITGPASSNGTLSVSICGIRLDVGITAADTATAIAASLVEVITQKSGLPVIAAAEDGVVTLTARHKGTVGNDIALSASVTATGVTAAVVQMAGGNVDPDIASALAAAFAAGHNILVCPYSTQDALTVLRNHLDKVSGPLEQRGALGVAGWRKSLSTGTTLAASLNSGRITMGWHNGSARMPAQIAAAYAAVIASEEDPARPLNTLAMSSLDVTPLESRPGRTEQENALYNGLTPFEIGPGDTVQIVRAISTYTKNAEGVDDVSLLDITTIRTLDYVRKACRERISLRFPRDKLSSRTPPKVQSELLDVLIKLEELEIIEEVEANKSSLIVERDSQDSNQLNGRIPADVVNGLHVFAGRIDLLL
;
A
#
# COMPACT_ATOMS: atom_id res chain seq x y z
N MET A 1 -18.26 47.49 10.46
CA MET A 1 -19.63 48.06 10.53
C MET A 1 -20.56 46.95 10.97
N SER A 2 -21.42 47.16 11.97
CA SER A 2 -22.31 46.10 12.49
C SER A 2 -23.65 46.14 11.75
N SER A 3 -23.70 45.56 10.55
CA SER A 3 -24.97 45.03 10.07
C SER A 3 -25.17 43.67 10.75
N PRO A 4 -26.39 43.35 11.23
CA PRO A 4 -26.66 42.06 11.87
C PRO A 4 -26.48 40.87 10.91
N ASN A 5 -26.63 41.10 9.61
CA ASN A 5 -26.71 40.05 8.57
C ASN A 5 -25.66 40.18 7.46
N VAL A 6 -24.93 41.30 7.38
CA VAL A 6 -23.94 41.55 6.32
C VAL A 6 -22.62 41.94 6.97
N GLU A 7 -21.58 41.16 6.72
CA GLU A 7 -20.21 41.47 7.16
C GLU A 7 -19.40 41.94 5.96
N LEU A 8 -18.68 43.05 6.14
CA LEU A 8 -17.72 43.59 5.18
C LEU A 8 -16.31 43.41 5.75
N TYR A 9 -15.39 42.87 4.95
CA TYR A 9 -14.06 42.44 5.37
C TYR A 9 -12.94 43.39 4.93
N GLU A 10 -13.05 43.98 3.75
CA GLU A 10 -12.05 44.89 3.17
C GLU A 10 -12.51 46.34 3.27
N ILE A 11 -13.82 46.58 3.17
CA ILE A 11 -14.39 47.91 3.24
C ILE A 11 -14.51 48.36 4.69
N GLY A 12 -13.55 49.19 5.10
CA GLY A 12 -13.52 49.86 6.39
C GLY A 12 -14.52 51.02 6.54
N SER A 13 -14.42 51.74 7.65
CA SER A 13 -15.19 52.96 7.89
C SER A 13 -14.64 54.10 7.03
N ASN A 14 -15.36 54.47 5.98
CA ASN A 14 -14.91 55.47 5.00
C ASN A 14 -15.71 56.77 5.12
N ARG A 15 -15.02 57.91 5.24
CA ARG A 15 -15.63 59.26 5.29
C ARG A 15 -15.92 59.85 3.89
N LYS A 16 -15.29 59.30 2.85
CA LYS A 16 -15.46 59.74 1.45
C LYS A 16 -16.73 59.12 0.86
N PRO A 17 -17.72 59.90 0.39
CA PRO A 17 -18.90 59.37 -0.29
C PRO A 17 -18.51 58.54 -1.53
N GLY A 18 -19.11 57.36 -1.69
CA GLY A 18 -18.81 56.45 -2.80
C GLY A 18 -19.64 55.16 -2.78
N LYS A 19 -19.56 54.38 -3.86
CA LYS A 19 -20.07 53.01 -3.93
C LYS A 19 -18.86 52.09 -3.90
N TYR A 20 -18.74 51.31 -2.83
CA TYR A 20 -17.62 50.41 -2.63
C TYR A 20 -18.18 48.99 -2.65
N PHE A 21 -17.55 48.12 -3.44
CA PHE A 21 -17.89 46.70 -3.54
C PHE A 21 -16.65 45.91 -3.14
N GLU A 22 -16.83 44.86 -2.35
CA GLU A 22 -15.79 43.88 -2.03
C GLU A 22 -16.23 42.50 -2.51
N PHE A 23 -15.26 41.64 -2.81
CA PHE A 23 -15.54 40.28 -3.25
C PHE A 23 -15.41 39.31 -2.07
N ASN A 24 -16.49 38.59 -1.78
CA ASN A 24 -16.44 37.49 -0.83
C ASN A 24 -16.13 36.18 -1.55
N THR A 25 -14.86 35.77 -1.53
CA THR A 25 -14.42 34.47 -2.08
C THR A 25 -14.70 33.30 -1.14
N ARG A 26 -15.04 33.57 0.14
CA ARG A 26 -15.29 32.52 1.13
C ARG A 26 -16.49 31.67 0.79
N LEU A 27 -17.43 32.10 -0.04
CA LEU A 27 -18.60 31.31 -0.48
C LEU A 27 -18.40 30.62 -1.85
N ALA A 28 -17.25 30.83 -2.50
CA ALA A 28 -17.03 30.41 -3.88
C ALA A 28 -16.96 28.89 -4.04
N VAL A 29 -16.27 28.20 -3.12
CA VAL A 29 -16.12 26.75 -3.14
C VAL A 29 -17.17 26.12 -2.22
N ARG A 30 -18.07 25.32 -2.82
CA ARG A 30 -19.13 24.57 -2.12
C ARG A 30 -19.05 23.07 -2.36
N THR A 31 -18.19 22.62 -3.26
CA THR A 31 -17.95 21.20 -3.52
C THR A 31 -17.17 20.55 -2.38
N LEU A 32 -17.11 19.22 -2.40
CA LEU A 32 -16.19 18.43 -1.57
C LEU A 32 -14.78 18.48 -2.17
N PRO A 33 -13.73 18.26 -1.36
CA PRO A 33 -12.36 18.20 -1.85
C PRO A 33 -12.11 16.96 -2.70
N GLY A 34 -11.19 17.03 -3.67
CA GLY A 34 -10.76 15.83 -4.39
C GLY A 34 -10.09 14.81 -3.47
N ASN A 35 -10.17 13.52 -3.82
CA ASN A 35 -9.60 12.42 -3.04
C ASN A 35 -8.47 11.67 -3.77
N ALA A 36 -7.59 12.40 -4.45
CA ALA A 36 -6.41 11.82 -5.09
C ALA A 36 -5.61 10.97 -4.08
N GLN A 37 -5.27 9.74 -4.48
CA GLN A 37 -4.52 8.79 -3.66
C GLN A 37 -3.04 8.79 -4.06
N THR A 38 -2.21 9.47 -3.25
CA THR A 38 -0.76 9.47 -3.45
C THR A 38 -0.10 8.30 -2.73
N VAL A 39 0.79 7.59 -3.43
CA VAL A 39 1.49 6.42 -2.90
C VAL A 39 2.97 6.74 -2.68
N LEU A 40 3.47 6.45 -1.48
CA LEU A 40 4.89 6.46 -1.16
C LEU A 40 5.41 5.03 -0.97
N MET A 41 6.46 4.67 -1.69
CA MET A 41 7.18 3.41 -1.46
C MET A 41 8.54 3.67 -0.83
N VAL A 42 8.82 3.03 0.30
CA VAL A 42 10.18 2.96 0.86
C VAL A 42 10.92 1.85 0.14
N VAL A 43 12.08 2.15 -0.44
CA VAL A 43 12.80 1.18 -1.28
C VAL A 43 14.29 1.16 -1.03
N GLN A 44 14.89 -0.03 -1.09
CA GLN A 44 16.35 -0.15 -1.08
C GLN A 44 16.92 0.30 -2.43
N MET A 45 17.99 1.09 -2.37
CA MET A 45 18.71 1.58 -3.53
C MET A 45 20.08 0.94 -3.65
N LEU A 46 20.52 0.68 -4.88
CA LEU A 46 21.87 0.20 -5.19
C LEU A 46 22.80 1.38 -5.39
N ASP A 47 24.10 1.20 -5.20
CA ASP A 47 25.14 2.21 -5.46
C ASP A 47 25.18 2.70 -6.92
N THR A 48 24.52 1.97 -7.83
CA THR A 48 24.35 2.33 -9.25
C THR A 48 23.18 3.29 -9.49
N GLY A 49 22.34 3.54 -8.49
CA GLY A 49 21.23 4.48 -8.55
C GLY A 49 21.69 5.93 -8.46
N LEU A 50 20.95 6.83 -9.11
CA LEU A 50 21.24 8.28 -9.12
C LEU A 50 20.48 9.09 -8.07
N ALA A 51 19.47 8.51 -7.42
CA ALA A 51 18.72 9.22 -6.39
C ALA A 51 19.58 9.45 -5.15
N GLU A 52 19.36 10.58 -4.48
CA GLU A 52 19.93 10.84 -3.16
C GLU A 52 19.16 10.04 -2.10
N GLU A 53 19.88 9.48 -1.13
CA GLU A 53 19.28 8.77 -0.01
C GLU A 53 18.32 9.68 0.77
N LEU A 54 17.23 9.10 1.31
CA LEU A 54 16.22 9.81 2.12
C LEU A 54 15.51 10.97 1.41
N THR A 55 15.64 11.08 0.09
CA THR A 55 14.96 12.09 -0.72
C THR A 55 13.79 11.47 -1.47
N ILE A 56 12.63 12.13 -1.44
CA ILE A 56 11.44 11.71 -2.16
C ILE A 56 11.56 12.10 -3.62
N VAL A 57 11.31 11.13 -4.51
CA VAL A 57 11.36 11.31 -5.97
C VAL A 57 10.04 10.86 -6.58
N ASP A 58 9.51 11.66 -7.51
CA ASP A 58 8.37 11.28 -8.35
C ASP A 58 8.79 10.29 -9.44
N ILE A 59 8.02 9.20 -9.59
CA ILE A 59 8.31 8.12 -10.51
C ILE A 59 7.12 7.90 -11.44
N PHE A 60 7.39 8.02 -12.75
CA PHE A 60 6.39 7.92 -13.81
C PHE A 60 6.57 6.67 -14.68
N SER A 61 7.70 5.96 -14.56
CA SER A 61 7.94 4.70 -15.26
C SER A 61 8.86 3.78 -14.46
N ASP A 62 8.78 2.48 -14.76
CA ASP A 62 9.68 1.46 -14.21
C ASP A 62 11.15 1.72 -14.60
N GLU A 63 11.38 2.18 -15.84
CA GLU A 63 12.71 2.54 -16.32
C GLU A 63 13.31 3.77 -15.58
N GLN A 64 12.46 4.73 -15.21
CA GLN A 64 12.89 5.86 -14.38
C GLN A 64 13.27 5.37 -12.97
N ALA A 65 12.50 4.44 -12.39
CA ALA A 65 12.86 3.82 -11.11
C ALA A 65 14.17 3.03 -11.20
N ALA A 66 14.42 2.33 -12.30
CA ALA A 66 15.69 1.64 -12.55
C ALA A 66 16.89 2.60 -12.59
N THR A 67 16.70 3.79 -13.16
CA THR A 67 17.75 4.83 -13.21
C THR A 67 18.02 5.44 -11.84
N TYR A 68 16.97 5.74 -11.08
CA TYR A 68 17.11 6.40 -9.77
C TYR A 68 17.57 5.48 -8.66
N PHE A 69 17.03 4.26 -8.57
CA PHE A 69 17.33 3.34 -7.46
C PHE A 69 18.29 2.20 -7.86
N GLY A 70 18.68 2.15 -9.14
CA GLY A 70 19.56 1.13 -9.70
C GLY A 70 18.77 -0.01 -10.37
N ARG A 71 19.25 -0.49 -11.51
CA ARG A 71 18.56 -1.55 -12.25
C ARG A 71 18.65 -2.88 -11.50
N GLY A 72 17.50 -3.54 -11.37
CA GLY A 72 17.37 -4.77 -10.58
C GLY A 72 17.30 -4.54 -9.07
N SER A 73 17.28 -3.28 -8.61
CA SER A 73 17.01 -2.95 -7.22
C SER A 73 15.60 -3.34 -6.78
N LEU A 74 15.38 -3.35 -5.46
CA LEU A 74 14.04 -3.53 -4.92
C LEU A 74 13.10 -2.42 -5.39
N GLY A 75 13.61 -1.19 -5.51
CA GLY A 75 12.87 -0.06 -6.07
C GLY A 75 12.40 -0.30 -7.51
N HIS A 76 13.28 -0.81 -8.36
CA HIS A 76 12.91 -1.19 -9.72
C HIS A 76 11.78 -2.24 -9.74
N GLN A 77 11.89 -3.31 -8.93
CA GLN A 77 10.88 -4.37 -8.88
C GLN A 77 9.52 -3.86 -8.39
N MET A 78 9.50 -3.03 -7.34
CA MET A 78 8.27 -2.48 -6.77
C MET A 78 7.59 -1.51 -7.74
N ALA A 79 8.35 -0.63 -8.39
CA ALA A 79 7.83 0.29 -9.40
C ALA A 79 7.22 -0.46 -10.60
N THR A 80 7.91 -1.50 -11.10
CA THR A 80 7.36 -2.35 -12.17
C THR A 80 6.02 -2.97 -11.76
N SER A 81 5.93 -3.57 -10.57
CA SER A 81 4.69 -4.21 -10.10
C SER A 81 3.55 -3.20 -9.86
N ALA A 82 3.86 -2.02 -9.33
CA ALA A 82 2.88 -0.98 -9.07
C ALA A 82 2.31 -0.38 -10.38
N ILE A 83 3.19 0.05 -11.29
CA ILE A 83 2.80 0.73 -12.54
C ILE A 83 2.08 -0.24 -13.49
N GLN A 84 2.46 -1.52 -13.52
CA GLN A 84 1.73 -2.53 -14.30
C GLN A 84 0.30 -2.75 -13.77
N SER A 85 0.11 -2.63 -12.45
CA SER A 85 -1.20 -2.80 -11.82
C SER A 85 -2.07 -1.54 -11.95
N ASN A 86 -1.46 -0.35 -11.89
CA ASN A 86 -2.12 0.93 -12.12
C ASN A 86 -1.20 1.90 -12.89
N PRO A 87 -1.37 2.04 -14.22
CA PRO A 87 -0.52 2.90 -15.05
C PRO A 87 -0.61 4.39 -14.76
N TYR A 88 -1.68 4.85 -14.12
CA TYR A 88 -1.90 6.27 -13.79
C TYR A 88 -1.60 6.59 -12.32
N LEU A 89 -0.87 5.70 -11.64
CA LEU A 89 -0.51 5.84 -10.24
C LEU A 89 0.31 7.10 -9.98
N GLN A 90 -0.09 7.88 -8.98
CA GLN A 90 0.75 8.94 -8.42
C GLN A 90 1.78 8.31 -7.48
N LEU A 91 2.88 7.85 -8.06
CA LEU A 91 3.92 7.12 -7.36
C LEU A 91 5.10 8.03 -6.97
N GLN A 92 5.36 8.07 -5.67
CA GLN A 92 6.56 8.62 -5.09
C GLN A 92 7.36 7.52 -4.41
N MET A 93 8.68 7.65 -4.43
CA MET A 93 9.59 6.67 -3.85
C MET A 93 10.66 7.38 -3.04
N ILE A 94 11.08 6.76 -1.95
CA ILE A 94 12.19 7.23 -1.11
C ILE A 94 13.20 6.12 -0.93
N GLY A 95 14.46 6.43 -1.25
CA GLY A 95 15.58 5.48 -1.22
C GLY A 95 16.20 5.36 0.17
N ILE A 96 16.55 4.14 0.54
CA ILE A 96 17.40 3.81 1.69
C ILE A 96 18.52 2.87 1.26
N THR A 97 19.68 2.95 1.91
CA THR A 97 20.78 2.01 1.64
C THR A 97 20.63 0.72 2.45
N ASP A 98 21.27 -0.35 1.99
CA ASP A 98 21.44 -1.58 2.75
C ASP A 98 22.03 -1.31 4.14
N ALA A 99 21.59 -2.05 5.18
CA ALA A 99 22.16 -1.87 6.52
C ALA A 99 23.63 -2.31 6.55
N ALA A 100 24.47 -1.60 7.31
CA ALA A 100 25.92 -1.81 7.32
C ALA A 100 26.34 -3.24 7.71
N THR A 101 25.59 -3.88 8.61
CA THR A 101 25.83 -5.26 9.08
C THR A 101 25.01 -6.30 8.33
N ALA A 102 24.29 -5.91 7.27
CA ALA A 102 23.44 -6.81 6.52
C ALA A 102 24.25 -7.78 5.66
N THR A 103 23.72 -8.98 5.49
CA THR A 103 24.27 -10.02 4.63
C THR A 103 23.36 -10.23 3.42
N ALA A 104 23.95 -10.52 2.27
CA ALA A 104 23.19 -10.88 1.08
C ALA A 104 22.75 -12.35 1.18
N ALA A 105 21.52 -12.63 0.75
CA ALA A 105 21.07 -14.01 0.61
C ALA A 105 21.78 -14.68 -0.56
N GLU A 106 22.10 -15.96 -0.40
CA GLU A 106 22.67 -16.80 -1.45
C GLU A 106 21.78 -18.02 -1.70
N GLY A 107 21.68 -18.40 -2.97
CA GLY A 107 21.03 -19.62 -3.44
C GLY A 107 21.89 -20.27 -4.51
N LYS A 108 21.60 -21.53 -4.84
CA LYS A 108 22.43 -22.30 -5.78
C LYS A 108 21.59 -23.07 -6.77
N VAL A 109 22.06 -23.15 -8.01
CA VAL A 109 21.58 -24.09 -9.02
C VAL A 109 22.75 -25.00 -9.39
N THR A 110 22.73 -26.22 -8.87
CA THR A 110 23.76 -27.22 -9.15
C THR A 110 23.35 -28.03 -10.37
N ILE A 111 24.15 -27.94 -11.43
CA ILE A 111 23.93 -28.65 -12.68
C ILE A 111 24.84 -29.88 -12.68
N THR A 112 24.28 -31.04 -13.03
CA THR A 112 25.05 -32.27 -13.26
C THR A 112 25.00 -32.66 -14.74
N GLY A 113 25.95 -33.45 -15.20
CA GLY A 113 26.07 -33.86 -16.60
C GLY A 113 27.17 -34.91 -16.76
N PRO A 114 27.57 -35.26 -17.99
CA PRO A 114 27.27 -34.56 -19.25
C PRO A 114 25.86 -34.84 -19.81
N ALA A 115 25.41 -33.98 -20.73
CA ALA A 115 24.15 -34.16 -21.45
C ALA A 115 24.21 -35.33 -22.45
N SER A 116 23.21 -36.20 -22.40
CA SER A 116 23.04 -37.35 -23.31
C SER A 116 22.11 -37.06 -24.49
N SER A 117 21.36 -35.96 -24.44
CA SER A 117 20.50 -35.50 -25.51
C SER A 117 20.42 -33.97 -25.55
N ASN A 118 19.96 -33.42 -26.68
CA ASN A 118 19.57 -32.02 -26.73
C ASN A 118 18.37 -31.76 -25.81
N GLY A 119 18.26 -30.54 -25.30
CA GLY A 119 17.14 -30.09 -24.50
C GLY A 119 17.30 -28.64 -24.04
N THR A 120 16.59 -28.28 -22.99
CA THR A 120 16.60 -26.93 -22.42
C THR A 120 16.67 -27.03 -20.91
N LEU A 121 17.48 -26.18 -20.30
CA LEU A 121 17.42 -25.85 -18.88
C LEU A 121 16.62 -24.56 -18.73
N SER A 122 15.50 -24.64 -18.00
CA SER A 122 14.64 -23.51 -17.69
C SER A 122 14.76 -23.18 -16.20
N VAL A 123 15.30 -22.01 -15.88
CA VAL A 123 15.44 -21.49 -14.51
C VAL A 123 14.52 -20.29 -14.33
N SER A 124 13.69 -20.29 -13.29
CA SER A 124 12.87 -19.15 -12.90
C SER A 124 13.46 -18.45 -11.71
N ILE A 125 13.62 -17.13 -11.80
CA ILE A 125 14.10 -16.26 -10.72
C ILE A 125 13.03 -15.20 -10.50
N CYS A 126 12.40 -15.21 -9.32
CA CYS A 126 11.32 -14.27 -8.97
C CYS A 126 10.15 -14.25 -9.99
N GLY A 127 9.84 -15.43 -10.55
CA GLY A 127 8.79 -15.61 -11.56
C GLY A 127 9.22 -15.27 -12.99
N ILE A 128 10.45 -14.80 -13.22
CA ILE A 128 10.98 -14.55 -14.56
C ILE A 128 11.71 -15.81 -15.03
N ARG A 129 11.17 -16.43 -16.09
CA ARG A 129 11.75 -17.63 -16.72
C ARG A 129 12.91 -17.26 -17.64
N LEU A 130 14.01 -18.00 -17.49
CA LEU A 130 15.23 -17.94 -18.30
C LEU A 130 15.48 -19.33 -18.89
N ASP A 131 15.67 -19.40 -20.20
CA ASP A 131 15.88 -20.65 -20.92
C ASP A 131 17.30 -20.71 -21.51
N VAL A 132 17.98 -21.83 -21.27
CA VAL A 132 19.33 -22.12 -21.78
C VAL A 132 19.26 -23.39 -22.63
N GLY A 133 19.71 -23.30 -23.88
CA GLY A 133 19.82 -24.47 -24.76
C GLY A 133 20.92 -25.42 -24.29
N ILE A 134 20.63 -26.72 -24.32
CA ILE A 134 21.59 -27.80 -24.04
C ILE A 134 21.74 -28.62 -25.31
N THR A 135 22.98 -28.86 -25.71
CA THR A 135 23.37 -29.78 -26.77
C THR A 135 23.96 -31.06 -26.21
N ALA A 136 23.85 -32.16 -26.96
CA ALA A 136 24.45 -33.43 -26.58
C ALA A 136 25.97 -33.27 -26.38
N ALA A 137 26.49 -33.91 -25.33
CA ALA A 137 27.87 -33.78 -24.83
C ALA A 137 28.23 -32.46 -24.12
N ASP A 138 27.30 -31.51 -23.93
CA ASP A 138 27.57 -30.36 -23.08
C ASP A 138 27.88 -30.79 -21.65
N THR A 139 28.95 -30.21 -21.09
CA THR A 139 29.37 -30.44 -19.71
C THR A 139 28.57 -29.54 -18.77
N ALA A 140 28.47 -29.95 -17.50
CA ALA A 140 27.80 -29.13 -16.47
C ALA A 140 28.40 -27.71 -16.39
N THR A 141 29.72 -27.58 -16.53
CA THR A 141 30.42 -26.28 -16.51
C THR A 141 30.03 -25.40 -17.70
N ALA A 142 29.88 -25.96 -18.90
CA ALA A 142 29.46 -25.19 -20.08
C ALA A 142 28.02 -24.70 -19.93
N ILE A 143 27.11 -25.55 -19.46
CA ILE A 143 25.70 -25.18 -19.22
C ILE A 143 25.60 -24.11 -18.13
N ALA A 144 26.38 -24.24 -17.05
CA ALA A 144 26.44 -23.26 -15.96
C ALA A 144 26.94 -21.89 -16.44
N ALA A 145 27.97 -21.85 -17.29
CA ALA A 145 28.47 -20.61 -17.90
C ALA A 145 27.40 -19.93 -18.77
N SER A 146 26.73 -20.70 -19.63
CA SER A 146 25.63 -20.18 -20.46
C SER A 146 24.47 -19.63 -19.62
N LEU A 147 24.16 -20.24 -18.47
CA LEU A 147 23.15 -19.72 -17.55
C LEU A 147 23.56 -18.37 -16.95
N VAL A 148 24.82 -18.21 -16.54
CA VAL A 148 25.33 -16.92 -16.03
C VAL A 148 25.27 -15.83 -17.09
N GLU A 149 25.56 -16.15 -18.36
CA GLU A 149 25.44 -15.20 -19.47
C GLU A 149 24.00 -14.70 -19.64
N VAL A 150 23.02 -15.62 -19.67
CA VAL A 150 21.60 -15.27 -19.79
C VAL A 150 21.12 -14.43 -18.60
N ILE A 151 21.55 -14.76 -17.38
CA ILE A 151 21.22 -13.96 -16.19
C ILE A 151 21.82 -12.56 -16.30
N THR A 152 23.07 -12.44 -16.75
CA THR A 152 23.78 -11.17 -16.87
C THR A 152 23.16 -10.26 -17.95
N GLN A 153 22.67 -10.84 -19.05
CA GLN A 153 21.93 -10.11 -20.08
C GLN A 153 20.60 -9.57 -19.56
N LYS A 154 19.96 -10.26 -18.61
CA LYS A 154 18.74 -9.81 -17.92
C LYS A 154 19.09 -8.98 -16.68
N SER A 155 19.69 -7.81 -16.90
CA SER A 155 20.13 -6.88 -15.85
C SER A 155 19.03 -6.41 -14.88
N GLY A 156 17.75 -6.57 -15.23
CA GLY A 156 16.61 -6.27 -14.37
C GLY A 156 16.37 -7.29 -13.24
N LEU A 157 17.08 -8.41 -13.16
CA LEU A 157 16.89 -9.42 -12.11
C LEU A 157 17.43 -8.96 -10.75
N PRO A 158 16.81 -9.36 -9.62
CA PRO A 158 17.24 -8.98 -8.26
C PRO A 158 18.47 -9.74 -7.75
N VAL A 159 19.16 -10.51 -8.62
CA VAL A 159 20.33 -11.32 -8.27
C VAL A 159 21.48 -11.07 -9.25
N ILE A 160 22.69 -11.38 -8.79
CA ILE A 160 23.87 -11.61 -9.61
C ILE A 160 24.22 -13.10 -9.57
N ALA A 161 24.89 -13.60 -10.61
CA ALA A 161 25.23 -15.01 -10.72
C ALA A 161 26.73 -15.21 -10.98
N ALA A 162 27.30 -16.24 -10.37
CA ALA A 162 28.65 -16.72 -10.64
C ALA A 162 28.63 -18.25 -10.76
N ALA A 163 29.40 -18.81 -11.70
CA ALA A 163 29.49 -20.26 -11.92
C ALA A 163 30.87 -20.80 -11.56
N GLU A 164 30.92 -21.90 -10.84
CA GLU A 164 32.13 -22.65 -10.51
C GLU A 164 31.81 -24.15 -10.52
N ASP A 165 32.59 -24.96 -11.24
CA ASP A 165 32.45 -26.43 -11.31
C ASP A 165 31.01 -26.96 -11.52
N GLY A 166 30.21 -26.28 -12.36
CA GLY A 166 28.82 -26.67 -12.65
C GLY A 166 27.80 -26.21 -11.60
N VAL A 167 28.24 -25.48 -10.57
CA VAL A 167 27.38 -24.83 -9.56
C VAL A 167 27.25 -23.35 -9.90
N VAL A 168 26.01 -22.90 -10.13
CA VAL A 168 25.70 -21.46 -10.27
C VAL A 168 25.25 -20.94 -8.93
N THR A 169 26.07 -20.09 -8.31
CA THR A 169 25.73 -19.35 -7.09
C THR A 169 25.02 -18.06 -7.47
N LEU A 170 23.83 -17.86 -6.92
CA LEU A 170 23.02 -16.66 -7.07
C LEU A 170 23.11 -15.86 -5.78
N THR A 171 23.54 -14.61 -5.87
CA THR A 171 23.62 -13.68 -4.72
C THR A 171 22.62 -12.56 -4.92
N ALA A 172 21.81 -12.27 -3.91
CA ALA A 172 20.89 -11.13 -3.95
C ALA A 172 21.66 -9.82 -4.14
N ARG A 173 21.14 -8.92 -4.99
CA ARG A 173 21.74 -7.59 -5.19
C ARG A 173 21.69 -6.73 -3.93
N HIS A 174 20.64 -6.93 -3.14
CA HIS A 174 20.43 -6.29 -1.85
C HIS A 174 20.73 -7.24 -0.71
N LYS A 175 21.30 -6.68 0.35
CA LYS A 175 21.46 -7.32 1.64
C LYS A 175 20.16 -7.22 2.46
N GLY A 176 20.03 -8.07 3.47
CA GLY A 176 18.85 -8.12 4.33
C GLY A 176 17.97 -9.33 4.06
N THR A 177 16.87 -9.43 4.80
CA THR A 177 15.99 -10.60 4.77
C THR A 177 15.20 -10.70 3.47
N VAL A 178 15.02 -9.58 2.76
CA VAL A 178 14.32 -9.50 1.45
C VAL A 178 14.88 -10.48 0.42
N GLY A 179 16.20 -10.71 0.43
CA GLY A 179 16.85 -11.64 -0.50
C GLY A 179 16.41 -13.10 -0.31
N ASN A 180 15.97 -13.48 0.90
CA ASN A 180 15.49 -14.83 1.19
C ASN A 180 14.15 -15.15 0.51
N ASP A 181 13.40 -14.11 0.10
CA ASP A 181 12.10 -14.27 -0.53
C ASP A 181 12.19 -14.34 -2.07
N ILE A 182 13.39 -14.29 -2.64
CA ILE A 182 13.63 -14.49 -4.07
C ILE A 182 13.39 -15.97 -4.40
N ALA A 183 12.30 -16.24 -5.11
CA ALA A 183 11.90 -17.60 -5.49
C ALA A 183 12.81 -18.15 -6.60
N LEU A 184 13.33 -19.37 -6.41
CA LEU A 184 14.08 -20.08 -7.42
C LEU A 184 13.38 -21.38 -7.82
N SER A 185 13.32 -21.68 -9.12
CA SER A 185 12.96 -23.01 -9.61
C SER A 185 13.76 -23.36 -10.86
N ALA A 186 13.98 -24.65 -11.09
CA ALA A 186 14.67 -25.13 -12.28
C ALA A 186 13.97 -26.38 -12.82
N SER A 187 13.94 -26.52 -14.14
CA SER A 187 13.47 -27.71 -14.84
C SER A 187 14.38 -27.98 -16.03
N VAL A 188 14.60 -29.25 -16.33
CA VAL A 188 15.51 -29.70 -17.39
C VAL A 188 14.78 -30.72 -18.26
N THR A 189 14.88 -30.57 -19.57
CA THR A 189 14.34 -31.54 -20.54
C THR A 189 15.40 -32.45 -21.15
N ALA A 190 16.69 -32.05 -21.09
CA ALA A 190 17.81 -32.85 -21.58
C ALA A 190 18.05 -34.09 -20.69
N THR A 191 18.22 -35.26 -21.31
CA THR A 191 18.59 -36.47 -20.58
C THR A 191 20.06 -36.41 -20.15
N GLY A 192 20.39 -37.01 -18.99
CA GLY A 192 21.75 -37.00 -18.43
C GLY A 192 22.11 -35.73 -17.64
N VAL A 193 21.28 -34.69 -17.69
CA VAL A 193 21.45 -33.46 -16.92
C VAL A 193 20.43 -33.41 -15.78
N THR A 194 20.87 -33.04 -14.58
CA THR A 194 19.96 -32.67 -13.49
C THR A 194 20.28 -31.26 -13.01
N ALA A 195 19.25 -30.55 -12.54
CA ALA A 195 19.41 -29.24 -11.90
C ALA A 195 18.80 -29.30 -10.50
N ALA A 196 19.65 -29.19 -9.47
CA ALA A 196 19.22 -29.12 -8.08
C ALA A 196 19.23 -27.67 -7.61
N VAL A 197 18.13 -27.20 -7.03
CA VAL A 197 17.97 -25.82 -6.54
C VAL A 197 18.06 -25.79 -5.03
N VAL A 198 18.96 -24.96 -4.52
CA VAL A 198 18.98 -24.50 -3.13
C VAL A 198 18.36 -23.11 -3.11
N GLN A 199 17.24 -22.96 -2.38
CA GLN A 199 16.55 -21.68 -2.24
C GLN A 199 17.45 -20.63 -1.60
N MET A 200 17.17 -19.36 -1.88
CA MET A 200 17.89 -18.22 -1.33
C MET A 200 17.76 -18.17 0.20
N ALA A 201 18.88 -18.09 0.91
CA ALA A 201 18.92 -18.01 2.37
C ALA A 201 20.14 -17.22 2.86
N GLY A 202 20.18 -16.90 4.16
CA GLY A 202 21.34 -16.24 4.79
C GLY A 202 21.32 -14.71 4.73
N GLY A 203 20.32 -14.11 4.09
CA GLY A 203 20.06 -12.69 4.18
C GLY A 203 19.56 -12.31 5.57
N ASN A 204 20.19 -11.34 6.22
CA ASN A 204 19.86 -10.92 7.58
C ASN A 204 20.03 -9.42 7.76
N VAL A 205 19.31 -8.86 8.73
CA VAL A 205 19.24 -7.43 9.08
C VAL A 205 18.69 -6.58 7.93
N ASP A 206 17.41 -6.25 8.02
CA ASP A 206 16.81 -5.30 7.08
C ASP A 206 17.22 -3.85 7.42
N PRO A 207 17.31 -2.96 6.42
CA PRO A 207 17.44 -1.53 6.63
C PRO A 207 16.33 -0.94 7.50
N ASP A 208 16.69 0.00 8.37
CA ASP A 208 15.73 0.77 9.14
C ASP A 208 14.98 1.76 8.23
N ILE A 209 13.65 1.71 8.27
CA ILE A 209 12.78 2.60 7.49
C ILE A 209 12.46 3.91 8.23
N ALA A 210 12.82 4.04 9.52
CA ALA A 210 12.43 5.18 10.34
C ALA A 210 12.91 6.52 9.78
N SER A 211 14.16 6.60 9.30
CA SER A 211 14.73 7.82 8.71
C SER A 211 14.00 8.25 7.43
N ALA A 212 13.63 7.29 6.57
CA ALA A 212 12.85 7.57 5.37
C ALA A 212 11.44 8.07 5.73
N LEU A 213 10.79 7.43 6.69
CA LEU A 213 9.47 7.86 7.16
C LEU A 213 9.53 9.23 7.86
N ALA A 214 10.64 9.57 8.53
CA ALA A 214 10.83 10.90 9.10
C ALA A 214 10.94 11.98 8.01
N ALA A 215 11.66 11.70 6.92
CA ALA A 215 11.75 12.62 5.77
C ALA A 215 10.38 12.81 5.09
N ALA A 216 9.55 11.77 5.06
CA ALA A 216 8.20 11.83 4.48
C ALA A 216 7.11 12.39 5.41
N PHE A 217 7.42 12.68 6.68
CA PHE A 217 6.42 13.02 7.70
C PHE A 217 5.51 14.21 7.35
N ALA A 218 6.06 15.21 6.65
CA ALA A 218 5.34 16.41 6.25
C ALA A 218 4.78 16.35 4.82
N ALA A 219 5.10 15.31 4.05
CA ALA A 219 4.81 15.24 2.62
C ALA A 219 3.33 14.89 2.30
N GLY A 220 2.60 14.29 3.23
CA GLY A 220 1.14 14.14 3.15
C GLY A 220 0.63 13.03 2.23
N HIS A 221 1.37 11.92 2.13
CA HIS A 221 0.96 10.73 1.39
C HIS A 221 -0.27 10.03 1.97
N ASN A 222 -1.02 9.33 1.12
CA ASN A 222 -2.22 8.60 1.53
C ASN A 222 -1.95 7.12 1.78
N ILE A 223 -1.04 6.51 1.02
CA ILE A 223 -0.71 5.09 1.10
C ILE A 223 0.80 4.95 1.17
N LEU A 224 1.28 4.25 2.19
CA LEU A 224 2.70 3.97 2.42
C LEU A 224 2.96 2.49 2.27
N VAL A 225 3.88 2.13 1.38
CA VAL A 225 4.26 0.74 1.13
C VAL A 225 5.52 0.39 1.89
N CYS A 226 5.44 -0.63 2.73
CA CYS A 226 6.60 -1.20 3.38
C CYS A 226 7.12 -2.39 2.56
N PRO A 227 8.41 -2.41 2.19
CA PRO A 227 8.98 -3.52 1.42
C PRO A 227 9.23 -4.77 2.27
N TYR A 228 9.26 -4.64 3.60
CA TYR A 228 9.64 -5.69 4.52
C TYR A 228 8.44 -6.24 5.28
N SER A 229 8.25 -7.54 5.23
CA SER A 229 7.18 -8.23 5.94
C SER A 229 7.70 -8.78 7.27
N THR A 230 8.27 -7.90 8.08
CA THR A 230 8.82 -8.20 9.40
C THR A 230 8.12 -7.39 10.47
N GLN A 231 8.04 -7.93 11.69
CA GLN A 231 7.38 -7.25 12.81
C GLN A 231 8.06 -5.91 13.13
N ASP A 232 9.38 -5.85 13.04
CA ASP A 232 10.15 -4.63 13.33
C ASP A 232 9.81 -3.50 12.34
N ALA A 233 9.92 -3.77 11.04
CA ALA A 233 9.63 -2.77 10.01
C ALA A 233 8.16 -2.31 10.04
N LEU A 234 7.22 -3.24 10.20
CA LEU A 234 5.80 -2.92 10.24
C LEU A 234 5.39 -2.21 11.54
N THR A 235 6.11 -2.43 12.65
CA THR A 235 5.94 -1.65 13.89
C THR A 235 6.42 -0.21 13.70
N VAL A 236 7.54 0.00 13.02
CA VAL A 236 8.02 1.35 12.68
C VAL A 236 7.01 2.07 11.79
N LEU A 237 6.46 1.38 10.78
CA LEU A 237 5.39 1.90 9.94
C LEU A 237 4.14 2.27 10.75
N ARG A 238 3.66 1.38 11.64
CA ARG A 238 2.51 1.63 12.52
C ARG A 238 2.69 2.91 13.32
N ASN A 239 3.84 3.04 13.99
CA ASN A 239 4.15 4.21 14.82
C ASN A 239 4.19 5.51 14.00
N HIS A 240 4.62 5.44 12.75
CA HIS A 240 4.58 6.59 11.84
C HIS A 240 3.14 6.94 11.46
N LEU A 241 2.33 5.96 11.03
CA LEU A 241 0.93 6.13 10.63
C LEU A 241 0.09 6.74 11.75
N ASP A 242 0.27 6.29 12.99
CA ASP A 242 -0.44 6.81 14.16
C ASP A 242 -0.09 8.28 14.43
N LYS A 243 1.15 8.69 14.18
CA LYS A 243 1.60 10.08 14.35
C LYS A 243 1.04 10.99 13.26
N VAL A 244 1.22 10.63 11.98
CA VAL A 244 0.75 11.47 10.85
C VAL A 244 -0.77 11.56 10.79
N SER A 245 -1.45 10.46 11.14
CA SER A 245 -2.92 10.39 11.15
C SER A 245 -3.54 10.88 12.46
N GLY A 246 -2.70 11.29 13.42
CA GLY A 246 -3.12 11.76 14.74
C GLY A 246 -4.02 13.01 14.67
N PRO A 247 -4.69 13.35 15.78
CA PRO A 247 -5.67 14.44 15.81
C PRO A 247 -5.08 15.82 15.54
N LEU A 248 -3.76 15.98 15.70
CA LEU A 248 -3.05 17.24 15.47
C LEU A 248 -2.50 17.34 14.03
N GLU A 249 -1.84 16.28 13.55
CA GLU A 249 -1.21 16.28 12.22
C GLU A 249 -2.23 16.08 11.08
N GLN A 250 -3.26 15.26 11.32
CA GLN A 250 -4.43 15.11 10.46
C GLN A 250 -4.11 14.79 8.98
N ARG A 251 -3.04 14.03 8.74
CA ARG A 251 -2.64 13.47 7.44
C ARG A 251 -2.91 11.97 7.48
N GLY A 252 -4.18 11.61 7.33
CA GLY A 252 -4.63 10.22 7.37
C GLY A 252 -3.96 9.40 6.27
N ALA A 253 -3.34 8.29 6.66
CA ALA A 253 -2.66 7.39 5.75
C ALA A 253 -2.87 5.91 6.11
N LEU A 254 -2.70 5.04 5.10
CA LEU A 254 -2.77 3.59 5.19
C LEU A 254 -1.39 2.97 4.90
N GLY A 255 -0.96 2.01 5.71
CA GLY A 255 0.20 1.17 5.46
C GLY A 255 -0.16 -0.09 4.69
N VAL A 256 0.66 -0.46 3.71
CA VAL A 256 0.46 -1.67 2.90
C VAL A 256 1.70 -2.55 2.95
N ALA A 257 1.48 -3.83 3.20
CA ALA A 257 2.48 -4.90 3.18
C ALA A 257 1.99 -6.10 2.36
N GLY A 258 2.91 -6.98 1.98
CA GLY A 258 2.63 -8.21 1.26
C GLY A 258 3.06 -9.45 2.04
N TRP A 259 2.45 -10.59 1.77
CA TRP A 259 2.82 -11.88 2.34
C TRP A 259 2.62 -12.97 1.31
N ARG A 260 3.57 -13.90 1.21
CA ARG A 260 3.52 -15.02 0.24
C ARG A 260 3.69 -16.41 0.84
N LYS A 261 3.98 -16.47 2.13
CA LYS A 261 4.26 -17.72 2.86
C LYS A 261 2.94 -18.28 3.40
N SER A 262 3.03 -19.21 4.35
CA SER A 262 1.88 -19.89 4.92
C SER A 262 0.89 -18.92 5.61
N LEU A 263 -0.38 -19.34 5.65
CA LEU A 263 -1.43 -18.71 6.44
C LEU A 263 -1.00 -18.49 7.89
N SER A 264 -0.49 -19.53 8.54
CA SER A 264 -0.15 -19.52 9.97
C SER A 264 0.89 -18.46 10.34
N THR A 265 1.90 -18.27 9.49
CA THR A 265 2.94 -17.27 9.73
C THR A 265 2.47 -15.87 9.38
N GLY A 266 1.60 -15.73 8.36
CA GLY A 266 0.99 -14.46 7.98
C GLY A 266 0.03 -13.93 9.04
N THR A 267 -0.86 -14.77 9.58
CA THR A 267 -1.80 -14.38 10.64
C THR A 267 -1.09 -14.09 11.96
N THR A 268 0.01 -14.80 12.26
CA THR A 268 0.87 -14.48 13.42
C THR A 268 1.47 -13.08 13.29
N LEU A 269 1.99 -12.73 12.11
CA LEU A 269 2.53 -11.39 11.85
C LEU A 269 1.44 -10.32 11.92
N ALA A 270 0.27 -10.54 11.29
CA ALA A 270 -0.86 -9.60 11.35
C ALA A 270 -1.32 -9.33 12.80
N ALA A 271 -1.49 -10.40 13.59
CA ALA A 271 -1.89 -10.29 14.99
C ALA A 271 -0.86 -9.55 15.85
N SER A 272 0.44 -9.64 15.53
CA SER A 272 1.49 -8.88 16.24
C SER A 272 1.40 -7.36 16.02
N LEU A 273 0.76 -6.94 14.93
CA LEU A 273 0.58 -5.53 14.57
C LEU A 273 -0.72 -4.96 15.11
N ASN A 274 -1.82 -5.69 14.93
CA ASN A 274 -3.18 -5.32 15.35
C ASN A 274 -3.49 -3.83 15.12
N SER A 275 -3.28 -3.35 13.89
CA SER A 275 -3.38 -1.94 13.52
C SER A 275 -4.51 -1.70 12.53
N GLY A 276 -5.39 -0.75 12.86
CA GLY A 276 -6.50 -0.34 12.00
C GLY A 276 -6.08 0.48 10.77
N ARG A 277 -4.77 0.73 10.61
CA ARG A 277 -4.18 1.49 9.51
C ARG A 277 -3.19 0.68 8.68
N ILE A 278 -2.98 -0.60 8.95
CA ILE A 278 -2.11 -1.46 8.15
C ILE A 278 -2.94 -2.57 7.53
N THR A 279 -2.80 -2.79 6.23
CA THR A 279 -3.33 -3.96 5.51
C THR A 279 -2.19 -4.80 4.96
N MET A 280 -2.36 -6.12 5.00
CA MET A 280 -1.37 -7.08 4.52
C MET A 280 -2.01 -8.06 3.54
N GLY A 281 -1.61 -7.96 2.28
CA GLY A 281 -2.09 -8.81 1.19
C GLY A 281 -1.40 -10.16 1.17
N TRP A 282 -2.16 -11.26 1.10
CA TRP A 282 -1.67 -12.63 1.15
C TRP A 282 -1.87 -13.35 -0.17
N HIS A 283 -0.74 -13.62 -0.84
CA HIS A 283 -0.66 -14.34 -2.11
C HIS A 283 0.18 -15.61 -1.94
N ASN A 284 -0.43 -16.66 -1.38
CA ASN A 284 0.27 -17.88 -1.00
C ASN A 284 0.95 -18.56 -2.19
N GLY A 285 2.23 -18.91 -2.04
CA GLY A 285 2.99 -19.64 -3.05
C GLY A 285 3.37 -18.80 -4.29
N SER A 286 3.09 -17.49 -4.29
CA SER A 286 3.57 -16.54 -5.31
C SER A 286 5.06 -16.70 -5.54
N ALA A 287 5.56 -16.48 -6.75
CA ALA A 287 6.98 -16.32 -7.06
C ALA A 287 7.47 -14.87 -6.91
N ARG A 288 6.56 -13.90 -6.77
CA ARG A 288 6.85 -12.49 -6.52
C ARG A 288 7.27 -12.28 -5.07
N MET A 289 8.14 -11.31 -4.82
CA MET A 289 8.57 -10.97 -3.47
C MET A 289 7.43 -10.27 -2.68
N PRO A 290 7.41 -10.33 -1.34
CA PRO A 290 6.45 -9.58 -0.53
C PRO A 290 6.38 -8.09 -0.87
N ALA A 291 7.52 -7.46 -1.17
CA ALA A 291 7.59 -6.08 -1.61
C ALA A 291 6.81 -5.81 -2.93
N GLN A 292 6.87 -6.73 -3.90
CA GLN A 292 6.14 -6.62 -5.16
C GLN A 292 4.64 -6.82 -4.96
N ILE A 293 4.26 -7.76 -4.09
CA ILE A 293 2.86 -7.98 -3.68
C ILE A 293 2.31 -6.71 -3.03
N ALA A 294 3.06 -6.13 -2.09
CA ALA A 294 2.68 -4.88 -1.42
C ALA A 294 2.51 -3.72 -2.42
N ALA A 295 3.45 -3.58 -3.36
CA ALA A 295 3.43 -2.52 -4.37
C ALA A 295 2.24 -2.64 -5.34
N ALA A 296 1.95 -3.85 -5.83
CA ALA A 296 0.78 -4.12 -6.67
C ALA A 296 -0.52 -3.85 -5.93
N TYR A 297 -0.62 -4.31 -4.68
CA TYR A 297 -1.81 -4.11 -3.86
C TYR A 297 -2.06 -2.64 -3.55
N ALA A 298 -1.02 -1.89 -3.15
CA ALA A 298 -1.11 -0.46 -2.91
C ALA A 298 -1.54 0.33 -4.15
N ALA A 299 -1.04 -0.05 -5.34
CA ALA A 299 -1.40 0.58 -6.60
C ALA A 299 -2.88 0.40 -6.94
N VAL A 300 -3.46 -0.77 -6.63
CA VAL A 300 -4.89 -1.05 -6.82
C VAL A 300 -5.75 -0.35 -5.77
N ILE A 301 -5.33 -0.30 -4.50
CA ILE A 301 -6.01 0.51 -3.48
C ILE A 301 -6.07 1.99 -3.92
N ALA A 302 -4.97 2.51 -4.46
CA ALA A 302 -4.88 3.89 -4.94
C ALA A 302 -5.74 4.17 -6.18
N SER A 303 -6.08 3.16 -6.98
CA SER A 303 -6.93 3.36 -8.18
C SER A 303 -8.38 3.65 -7.84
N GLU A 304 -8.82 3.34 -6.62
CA GLU A 304 -10.17 3.62 -6.15
C GLU A 304 -10.14 4.89 -5.30
N GLU A 305 -10.60 6.00 -5.86
CA GLU A 305 -10.65 7.29 -5.17
C GLU A 305 -11.88 7.41 -4.26
N ASP A 306 -12.91 6.59 -4.45
CA ASP A 306 -14.02 6.52 -3.50
C ASP A 306 -13.57 5.78 -2.23
N PRO A 307 -13.55 6.44 -1.06
CA PRO A 307 -13.09 5.81 0.17
C PRO A 307 -14.03 4.72 0.70
N ALA A 308 -15.34 4.78 0.38
CA ALA A 308 -16.35 3.85 0.87
C ALA A 308 -16.53 2.63 -0.04
N ARG A 309 -16.08 2.72 -1.30
CA ARG A 309 -16.25 1.66 -2.28
C ARG A 309 -15.42 0.40 -1.96
N PRO A 310 -16.05 -0.79 -1.91
CA PRO A 310 -15.35 -2.04 -1.68
C PRO A 310 -14.33 -2.36 -2.77
N LEU A 311 -13.20 -2.94 -2.36
CA LEU A 311 -12.08 -3.29 -3.25
C LEU A 311 -12.11 -4.76 -3.70
N ASN A 312 -13.19 -5.48 -3.41
CA ASN A 312 -13.37 -6.89 -3.79
C ASN A 312 -13.26 -7.03 -5.31
N THR A 313 -12.69 -8.14 -5.78
CA THR A 313 -12.52 -8.51 -7.20
C THR A 313 -11.61 -7.61 -8.03
N LEU A 314 -11.05 -6.54 -7.46
CA LEU A 314 -10.10 -5.70 -8.18
C LEU A 314 -8.84 -6.49 -8.53
N ALA A 315 -8.46 -6.41 -9.80
CA ALA A 315 -7.39 -7.19 -10.41
C ALA A 315 -6.00 -6.56 -10.20
N MET A 316 -5.02 -7.41 -9.85
CA MET A 316 -3.60 -7.07 -9.76
C MET A 316 -2.84 -7.80 -10.87
N SER A 317 -2.76 -7.16 -12.04
CA SER A 317 -2.22 -7.73 -13.29
C SER A 317 -0.73 -8.10 -13.24
N SER A 318 0.04 -7.51 -12.31
CA SER A 318 1.49 -7.74 -12.20
C SER A 318 1.87 -9.02 -11.44
N LEU A 319 0.92 -9.59 -10.68
CA LEU A 319 1.15 -10.75 -9.83
C LEU A 319 1.07 -12.05 -10.63
N ASP A 320 1.85 -13.03 -10.19
CA ASP A 320 1.92 -14.34 -10.84
C ASP A 320 0.74 -15.23 -10.49
N VAL A 321 0.40 -16.11 -11.44
CA VAL A 321 -0.63 -17.13 -11.25
C VAL A 321 -0.01 -18.29 -10.48
N THR A 322 -0.43 -18.47 -9.24
CA THR A 322 0.09 -19.53 -8.38
C THR A 322 -0.44 -20.91 -8.78
N PRO A 323 0.35 -21.97 -8.52
CA PRO A 323 -0.08 -23.35 -8.71
C PRO A 323 -1.36 -23.66 -7.92
N LEU A 324 -2.19 -24.56 -8.44
CA LEU A 324 -3.51 -24.87 -7.87
C LEU A 324 -3.43 -25.31 -6.40
N GLU A 325 -2.39 -26.07 -6.04
CA GLU A 325 -2.12 -26.55 -4.68
C GLU A 325 -1.78 -25.44 -3.68
N SER A 326 -1.39 -24.25 -4.15
CA SER A 326 -1.10 -23.11 -3.29
C SER A 326 -2.29 -22.15 -3.15
N ARG A 327 -3.35 -22.34 -3.94
CA ARG A 327 -4.51 -21.44 -3.94
C ARG A 327 -5.36 -21.69 -2.68
N PRO A 328 -5.60 -20.65 -1.84
CA PRO A 328 -6.31 -20.84 -0.60
C PRO A 328 -7.77 -21.21 -0.85
N GLY A 329 -8.24 -22.27 -0.19
CA GLY A 329 -9.65 -22.65 -0.19
C GLY A 329 -10.50 -21.70 0.66
N ARG A 330 -11.83 -21.81 0.56
CA ARG A 330 -12.75 -20.94 1.31
C ARG A 330 -12.46 -20.90 2.82
N THR A 331 -12.23 -22.05 3.44
CA THR A 331 -11.92 -22.13 4.87
C THR A 331 -10.63 -21.39 5.24
N GLU A 332 -9.61 -21.45 4.38
CA GLU A 332 -8.34 -20.74 4.61
C GLU A 332 -8.51 -19.24 4.42
N GLN A 333 -9.30 -18.81 3.43
CA GLN A 333 -9.62 -17.40 3.21
C GLN A 333 -10.41 -16.80 4.39
N GLU A 334 -11.44 -17.50 4.88
CA GLU A 334 -12.20 -17.07 6.07
C GLU A 334 -11.31 -16.99 7.31
N ASN A 335 -10.39 -17.96 7.48
CA ASN A 335 -9.43 -17.94 8.58
C ASN A 335 -8.45 -16.75 8.46
N ALA A 336 -7.96 -16.44 7.26
CA ALA A 336 -7.13 -15.27 7.01
C ALA A 336 -7.87 -13.98 7.40
N LEU A 337 -9.12 -13.83 6.94
CA LEU A 337 -9.95 -12.66 7.21
C LEU A 337 -10.23 -12.47 8.70
N TYR A 338 -10.55 -13.54 9.42
CA TYR A 338 -10.79 -13.48 10.87
C TYR A 338 -9.53 -13.12 11.67
N ASN A 339 -8.34 -13.26 11.08
CA ASN A 339 -7.06 -13.00 11.73
C ASN A 339 -6.27 -11.84 11.07
N GLY A 340 -6.96 -10.90 10.42
CA GLY A 340 -6.36 -9.63 9.97
C GLY A 340 -5.44 -9.76 8.75
N LEU A 341 -5.58 -10.82 7.96
CA LEU A 341 -4.80 -11.07 6.75
C LEU A 341 -5.72 -11.03 5.52
N THR A 342 -5.42 -10.17 4.55
CA THR A 342 -6.24 -10.02 3.32
C THR A 342 -5.88 -11.11 2.31
N PRO A 343 -6.73 -12.11 2.03
CA PRO A 343 -6.42 -13.13 1.04
C PRO A 343 -6.61 -12.61 -0.39
N PHE A 344 -5.76 -13.07 -1.29
CA PHE A 344 -5.95 -12.93 -2.73
C PHE A 344 -6.37 -14.26 -3.34
N GLU A 345 -7.11 -14.19 -4.45
CA GLU A 345 -7.54 -15.36 -5.21
C GLU A 345 -7.25 -15.20 -6.71
N ILE A 346 -7.30 -16.30 -7.45
CA ILE A 346 -7.14 -16.29 -8.90
C ILE A 346 -8.52 -16.37 -9.51
N GLY A 347 -8.97 -15.24 -10.04
CA GLY A 347 -10.26 -15.08 -10.68
C GLY A 347 -10.26 -15.54 -12.14
N PRO A 348 -11.39 -15.37 -12.85
CA PRO A 348 -11.50 -15.70 -14.27
C PRO A 348 -10.44 -15.00 -15.12
N GLY A 349 -9.90 -15.71 -16.13
CA GLY A 349 -8.84 -15.18 -16.98
C GLY A 349 -7.46 -15.15 -16.31
N ASP A 350 -7.24 -16.04 -15.33
CA ASP A 350 -5.96 -16.21 -14.63
C ASP A 350 -5.40 -14.89 -14.07
N THR A 351 -6.28 -14.08 -13.50
CA THR A 351 -5.93 -12.78 -12.93
C THR A 351 -6.06 -12.82 -11.41
N VAL A 352 -5.03 -12.36 -10.70
CA VAL A 352 -5.05 -12.27 -9.23
C VAL A 352 -5.97 -11.13 -8.80
N GLN A 353 -6.87 -11.39 -7.86
CA GLN A 353 -7.89 -10.45 -7.40
C GLN A 353 -7.95 -10.41 -5.87
N ILE A 354 -8.39 -9.27 -5.33
CA ILE A 354 -8.60 -9.08 -3.88
C ILE A 354 -9.91 -9.77 -3.48
N VAL A 355 -9.89 -10.63 -2.46
CA VAL A 355 -11.13 -11.22 -1.91
C VAL A 355 -11.90 -10.19 -1.10
N ARG A 356 -11.28 -9.62 -0.05
CA ARG A 356 -11.78 -8.50 0.77
C ARG A 356 -10.60 -7.79 1.43
N ALA A 357 -10.46 -6.49 1.18
CA ALA A 357 -9.37 -5.69 1.73
C ALA A 357 -9.64 -5.30 3.20
N ILE A 358 -8.91 -5.93 4.12
CA ILE A 358 -9.04 -5.69 5.56
C ILE A 358 -7.73 -5.17 6.18
N SER A 359 -7.84 -4.50 7.31
CA SER A 359 -6.73 -4.12 8.15
C SER A 359 -6.26 -5.31 9.02
N THR A 360 -5.13 -5.14 9.69
CA THR A 360 -4.63 -6.10 10.68
C THR A 360 -5.35 -6.03 12.02
N TYR A 361 -6.29 -5.09 12.21
CA TYR A 361 -7.03 -4.91 13.46
C TYR A 361 -8.15 -5.94 13.62
N THR A 362 -8.05 -6.75 14.67
CA THR A 362 -9.06 -7.75 15.02
C THR A 362 -9.48 -7.70 16.49
N LYS A 363 -8.71 -7.00 17.34
CA LYS A 363 -8.93 -6.95 18.78
C LYS A 363 -8.79 -5.55 19.36
N ASN A 364 -9.61 -5.23 20.34
CA ASN A 364 -9.47 -4.01 21.13
C ASN A 364 -8.34 -4.10 22.17
N ALA A 365 -8.15 -3.03 22.95
CA ALA A 365 -7.11 -2.95 23.98
C ALA A 365 -7.26 -3.97 25.13
N GLU A 366 -8.46 -4.50 25.35
CA GLU A 366 -8.74 -5.56 26.34
C GLU A 366 -8.54 -6.97 25.76
N GLY A 367 -8.18 -7.07 24.47
CA GLY A 367 -8.00 -8.34 23.76
C GLY A 367 -9.31 -9.00 23.32
N VAL A 368 -10.42 -8.26 23.35
CA VAL A 368 -11.74 -8.70 22.87
C VAL A 368 -11.85 -8.45 21.36
N ASP A 369 -12.46 -9.38 20.65
CA ASP A 369 -12.67 -9.26 19.21
C ASP A 369 -13.46 -8.00 18.86
N ASP A 370 -12.92 -7.21 17.95
CA ASP A 370 -13.45 -5.91 17.55
C ASP A 370 -13.27 -5.71 16.04
N VAL A 371 -14.38 -5.47 15.35
CA VAL A 371 -14.43 -5.31 13.88
C VAL A 371 -14.52 -3.85 13.43
N SER A 372 -14.47 -2.89 14.36
CA SER A 372 -14.69 -1.46 14.08
C SER A 372 -13.77 -0.88 12.99
N LEU A 373 -12.53 -1.37 12.91
CA LEU A 373 -11.54 -0.97 11.90
C LEU A 373 -11.12 -2.14 11.01
N LEU A 374 -11.94 -3.19 10.91
CA LEU A 374 -11.62 -4.37 10.11
C LEU A 374 -11.50 -4.01 8.63
N ASP A 375 -12.50 -3.36 8.05
CA ASP A 375 -12.45 -2.94 6.63
C ASP A 375 -11.61 -1.68 6.46
N ILE A 376 -10.72 -1.67 5.47
CA ILE A 376 -9.90 -0.49 5.20
C ILE A 376 -10.71 0.68 4.65
N THR A 377 -11.89 0.42 4.07
CA THR A 377 -12.82 1.47 3.63
C THR A 377 -13.30 2.31 4.81
N THR A 378 -13.51 1.72 5.99
CA THR A 378 -13.94 2.45 7.19
C THR A 378 -12.97 3.56 7.56
N ILE A 379 -11.67 3.25 7.67
CA ILE A 379 -10.68 4.27 8.06
C ILE A 379 -10.43 5.29 6.95
N ARG A 380 -10.49 4.86 5.68
CA ARG A 380 -10.39 5.76 4.52
C ARG A 380 -11.55 6.76 4.49
N THR A 381 -12.77 6.30 4.76
CA THR A 381 -13.94 7.16 4.85
C THR A 381 -13.81 8.16 5.98
N LEU A 382 -13.42 7.73 7.18
CA LEU A 382 -13.23 8.62 8.32
C LEU A 382 -12.15 9.70 8.05
N ASP A 383 -11.05 9.33 7.40
CA ASP A 383 -10.01 10.28 7.02
C ASP A 383 -10.51 11.29 5.97
N TYR A 384 -11.33 10.86 5.01
CA TYR A 384 -11.94 11.75 4.02
C TYR A 384 -12.99 12.69 4.62
N VAL A 385 -13.87 12.19 5.50
CA VAL A 385 -14.83 13.01 6.25
C VAL A 385 -14.09 14.08 7.05
N ARG A 386 -13.00 13.70 7.73
CA ARG A 386 -12.14 14.64 8.47
C ARG A 386 -11.56 15.72 7.56
N LYS A 387 -11.01 15.33 6.40
CA LYS A 387 -10.47 16.26 5.41
C LYS A 387 -11.54 17.26 4.94
N ALA A 388 -12.71 16.78 4.54
CA ALA A 388 -13.81 17.59 4.04
C ALA A 388 -14.32 18.61 5.09
N CYS A 389 -14.53 18.16 6.32
CA CYS A 389 -14.96 19.02 7.43
C CYS A 389 -13.90 20.09 7.74
N ARG A 390 -12.63 19.69 7.86
CA ARG A 390 -11.52 20.62 8.15
C ARG A 390 -11.41 21.72 7.09
N GLU A 391 -11.37 21.34 5.82
CA GLU A 391 -11.22 22.30 4.73
C GLU A 391 -12.42 23.26 4.65
N ARG A 392 -13.64 22.77 4.88
CA ARG A 392 -14.83 23.64 4.96
C ARG A 392 -14.68 24.68 6.07
N ILE A 393 -14.27 24.27 7.26
CA ILE A 393 -14.11 25.19 8.40
C ILE A 393 -12.98 26.20 8.13
N SER A 394 -11.83 25.75 7.61
CA SER A 394 -10.71 26.65 7.27
C SER A 394 -11.09 27.69 6.21
N LEU A 395 -11.90 27.33 5.21
CA LEU A 395 -12.33 28.26 4.16
C LEU A 395 -13.40 29.25 4.64
N ARG A 396 -14.33 28.79 5.49
CA ARG A 396 -15.49 29.60 5.93
C ARG A 396 -15.19 30.48 7.14
N PHE A 397 -14.40 29.99 8.08
CA PHE A 397 -14.16 30.63 9.38
C PHE A 397 -12.67 30.87 9.67
N PRO A 398 -11.87 31.47 8.76
CA PRO A 398 -10.41 31.55 8.94
C PRO A 398 -9.97 32.46 10.09
N ARG A 399 -10.67 33.59 10.31
CA ARG A 399 -10.34 34.60 11.35
C ARG A 399 -11.61 35.14 12.02
N ASP A 400 -12.63 34.30 12.07
CA ASP A 400 -13.94 34.70 12.56
C ASP A 400 -13.94 34.87 14.08
N LYS A 401 -14.67 35.87 14.56
CA LYS A 401 -14.81 36.10 16.00
C LYS A 401 -15.71 35.01 16.59
N LEU A 402 -15.32 34.45 17.73
CA LEU A 402 -16.16 33.53 18.49
C LEU A 402 -17.27 34.30 19.23
N SER A 403 -18.36 34.59 18.52
CA SER A 403 -19.58 35.22 19.04
C SER A 403 -20.65 34.18 19.34
N SER A 404 -21.78 34.56 19.95
CA SER A 404 -22.93 33.65 20.14
C SER A 404 -23.54 33.16 18.82
N ARG A 405 -23.24 33.84 17.72
CA ARG A 405 -23.69 33.50 16.36
C ARG A 405 -22.77 32.50 15.65
N THR A 406 -21.56 32.26 16.18
CA THR A 406 -20.55 31.43 15.51
C THR A 406 -20.86 29.93 15.61
N PRO A 407 -21.19 29.35 16.79
CA PRO A 407 -21.54 27.93 16.90
C PRO A 407 -22.64 27.46 15.92
N PRO A 408 -23.81 28.13 15.81
CA PRO A 408 -24.86 27.67 14.89
C PRO A 408 -24.45 27.80 13.41
N LYS A 409 -23.60 28.78 13.05
CA LYS A 409 -23.05 28.89 11.68
C LYS A 409 -22.11 27.72 11.37
N VAL A 410 -21.22 27.37 12.30
CA VAL A 410 -20.29 26.24 12.15
C VAL A 410 -21.06 24.93 12.04
N GLN A 411 -22.07 24.72 12.89
CA GLN A 411 -22.93 23.54 12.83
C GLN A 411 -23.65 23.43 11.48
N SER A 412 -24.15 24.54 10.94
CA SER A 412 -24.81 24.57 9.63
C SER A 412 -23.86 24.22 8.48
N GLU A 413 -22.61 24.70 8.49
CA GLU A 413 -21.63 24.37 7.44
C GLU A 413 -21.12 22.93 7.55
N LEU A 414 -20.99 22.38 8.77
CA LEU A 414 -20.67 20.97 8.96
C LEU A 414 -21.81 20.07 8.49
N LEU A 415 -23.06 20.41 8.79
CA LEU A 415 -24.22 19.67 8.32
C LEU A 415 -24.30 19.67 6.78
N ASP A 416 -24.03 20.81 6.13
CA ASP A 416 -23.94 20.90 4.65
C ASP A 416 -22.86 19.99 4.08
N VAL A 417 -21.72 19.83 4.75
CA VAL A 417 -20.68 18.87 4.34
C VAL A 417 -21.16 17.43 4.50
N LEU A 418 -21.80 17.09 5.61
CA LEU A 418 -22.31 15.72 5.85
C LEU A 418 -23.39 15.35 4.83
N ILE A 419 -24.33 16.23 4.53
CA ILE A 419 -25.36 15.99 3.50
C ILE A 419 -24.72 15.72 2.14
N LYS A 420 -23.67 16.46 1.76
CA LYS A 420 -22.95 16.21 0.50
C LYS A 420 -22.19 14.90 0.48
N LEU A 421 -21.69 14.45 1.63
CA LEU A 421 -21.05 13.14 1.75
C LEU A 421 -22.08 12.02 1.64
N GLU A 422 -23.30 12.23 2.14
CA GLU A 422 -24.45 11.32 1.96
C GLU A 422 -24.95 11.27 0.51
N GLU A 423 -25.00 12.40 -0.19
CA GLU A 423 -25.32 12.45 -1.64
C GLU A 423 -24.33 11.64 -2.49
N LEU A 424 -23.10 11.43 -2.00
CA LEU A 424 -22.08 10.60 -2.65
C LEU A 424 -21.99 9.18 -2.08
N GLU A 425 -22.92 8.78 -1.20
CA GLU A 425 -22.94 7.46 -0.56
C GLU A 425 -21.65 7.13 0.24
N ILE A 426 -20.98 8.17 0.78
CA ILE A 426 -19.79 8.00 1.61
C ILE A 426 -20.16 7.78 3.08
N ILE A 427 -21.19 8.49 3.54
CA ILE A 427 -21.82 8.31 4.86
C ILE A 427 -23.34 8.20 4.67
N GLU A 428 -24.06 7.67 5.64
CA GLU A 428 -25.52 7.54 5.59
C GLU A 428 -26.22 8.12 6.82
N GLU A 429 -27.55 8.17 6.78
CA GLU A 429 -28.41 8.52 7.91
C GLU A 429 -28.07 9.88 8.55
N VAL A 430 -27.68 10.89 7.75
CA VAL A 430 -27.23 12.19 8.25
C VAL A 430 -28.37 12.92 8.96
N GLU A 431 -29.59 12.89 8.42
CA GLU A 431 -30.74 13.55 9.05
C GLU A 431 -31.15 12.84 10.35
N ALA A 432 -31.07 11.51 10.41
CA ALA A 432 -31.33 10.74 11.64
C ALA A 432 -30.29 11.05 12.73
N ASN A 433 -29.03 11.19 12.33
CA ASN A 433 -27.91 11.48 13.22
C ASN A 433 -27.70 12.97 13.53
N LYS A 434 -28.49 13.88 12.94
CA LYS A 434 -28.35 15.34 13.07
C LYS A 434 -28.36 15.85 14.51
N SER A 435 -29.14 15.22 15.40
CA SER A 435 -29.16 15.56 16.83
C SER A 435 -27.83 15.28 17.54
N SER A 436 -27.00 14.39 17.00
CA SER A 436 -25.66 14.06 17.49
C SER A 436 -24.57 15.02 16.98
N LEU A 437 -24.87 15.84 15.95
CA LEU A 437 -23.97 16.90 15.50
C LEU A 437 -24.05 18.09 16.46
N ILE A 438 -23.08 18.18 17.36
CA ILE A 438 -23.04 19.18 18.43
C ILE A 438 -21.88 20.15 18.17
N VAL A 439 -22.14 21.45 18.27
CA VAL A 439 -21.11 22.49 18.22
C VAL A 439 -21.36 23.47 19.36
N GLU A 440 -20.44 23.52 20.31
CA GLU A 440 -20.60 24.31 21.53
C GLU A 440 -19.28 24.95 21.99
N ARG A 441 -19.39 25.96 22.85
CA ARG A 441 -18.21 26.60 23.44
C ARG A 441 -17.63 25.69 24.51
N ASP A 442 -16.30 25.72 24.62
CA ASP A 442 -15.66 25.06 25.75
C ASP A 442 -16.05 25.75 27.07
N SER A 443 -16.22 24.94 28.12
CA SER A 443 -16.63 25.43 29.44
C SER A 443 -15.49 26.09 30.22
N GLN A 444 -14.24 25.80 29.86
CA GLN A 444 -13.02 26.27 30.53
C GLN A 444 -12.27 27.29 29.66
N ASP A 445 -12.19 27.06 28.34
CA ASP A 445 -11.57 27.99 27.40
C ASP A 445 -12.59 28.80 26.61
N SER A 446 -12.73 30.08 26.99
CA SER A 446 -13.62 31.04 26.31
C SER A 446 -13.32 31.27 24.82
N ASN A 447 -12.14 30.87 24.34
CA ASN A 447 -11.70 31.00 22.95
C ASN A 447 -11.82 29.71 22.13
N GLN A 448 -12.30 28.62 22.72
CA GLN A 448 -12.40 27.32 22.08
C GLN A 448 -13.85 26.96 21.70
N LEU A 449 -14.00 26.33 20.54
CA LEU A 449 -15.25 25.76 20.05
C LEU A 449 -15.05 24.25 19.83
N ASN A 450 -15.89 23.44 20.46
CA ASN A 450 -15.86 21.99 20.41
C ASN A 450 -16.94 21.48 19.44
N GLY A 451 -16.60 20.46 18.67
CA GLY A 451 -17.50 19.84 17.69
C GLY A 451 -17.54 18.32 17.86
N ARG A 452 -18.73 17.75 18.00
CA ARG A 452 -18.98 16.31 17.85
C ARG A 452 -19.62 16.09 16.49
N ILE A 453 -18.95 15.34 15.61
CA ILE A 453 -19.39 15.10 14.24
C ILE A 453 -19.74 13.60 14.12
N PRO A 454 -21.03 13.24 13.99
CA PRO A 454 -21.41 11.86 13.71
C PRO A 454 -21.08 11.52 12.25
N ALA A 455 -20.42 10.38 12.04
CA ALA A 455 -20.12 9.85 10.72
C ALA A 455 -20.54 8.38 10.70
N ASP A 456 -21.73 8.13 10.16
CA ASP A 456 -22.23 6.77 9.94
C ASP A 456 -21.71 6.30 8.58
N VAL A 457 -20.70 5.43 8.60
CA VAL A 457 -19.97 5.06 7.39
C VAL A 457 -20.80 4.08 6.58
N VAL A 458 -21.00 4.36 5.29
CA VAL A 458 -21.61 3.40 4.37
C VAL A 458 -20.72 2.17 4.27
N ASN A 459 -21.27 1.02 4.64
CA ASN A 459 -20.53 -0.23 4.67
C ASN A 459 -20.51 -0.90 3.29
N GLY A 460 -19.44 -1.63 3.03
CA GLY A 460 -19.33 -2.44 1.83
C GLY A 460 -20.33 -3.59 1.79
N LEU A 461 -21.05 -3.76 0.67
CA LEU A 461 -21.87 -4.95 0.44
C LEU A 461 -21.00 -6.16 0.08
N HIS A 462 -20.40 -6.77 1.10
CA HIS A 462 -19.49 -7.93 0.91
C HIS A 462 -20.22 -9.27 0.78
N VAL A 463 -21.40 -9.42 1.40
CA VAL A 463 -22.14 -10.69 1.43
C VAL A 463 -23.62 -10.44 1.19
N PHE A 464 -24.16 -11.10 0.16
CA PHE A 464 -25.61 -11.21 -0.04
C PHE A 464 -26.06 -12.61 0.39
N ALA A 465 -26.97 -12.67 1.37
CA ALA A 465 -27.56 -13.91 1.86
C ALA A 465 -29.08 -13.90 1.58
N GLY A 466 -29.52 -14.80 0.70
CA GLY A 466 -30.93 -14.94 0.32
C GLY A 466 -31.47 -16.32 0.64
N ARG A 467 -32.72 -16.38 1.10
CA ARG A 467 -33.53 -17.61 1.18
C ARG A 467 -34.58 -17.57 0.07
N ILE A 468 -34.69 -18.64 -0.70
CA ILE A 468 -35.73 -18.78 -1.73
C ILE A 468 -36.88 -19.59 -1.11
N ASP A 469 -38.06 -18.99 -1.03
CA ASP A 469 -39.27 -19.65 -0.57
C ASP A 469 -40.07 -20.17 -1.76
N LEU A 470 -40.45 -21.46 -1.68
CA LEU A 470 -41.31 -22.10 -2.66
C LEU A 470 -42.74 -21.57 -2.48
N LEU A 471 -43.27 -20.93 -3.51
CA LEU A 471 -44.67 -20.53 -3.62
C LEU A 471 -45.29 -21.33 -4.78
N LEU A 472 -46.41 -22.02 -4.52
CA LEU A 472 -47.16 -22.80 -5.50
C LEU A 472 -48.47 -22.12 -5.86
#